data_AF-A0A9D7D7A0-F1
#
_entry.id   AF-A0A9D7D7A0-F1
#
_cell.length_a   1.000
_cell.length_b   1.000
_cell.length_c   1.000
_cell.angle_alpha   90.00
_cell.angle_beta   90.00
_cell.angle_gamma   90.00
#
_symmetry.space_group_name_H-M   'P 1'
#
loop_
_entity.id
_entity.type
_entity.pdbx_description
1 polymer ?
#
loop_
_entity_poly.entity_id
_entity_poly.type
_entity_poly.pdbx_seq_one_letter_code
_entity_poly.pdbx_strand_id
1 'polypeptide(L)' 'MRQDENGGFLVAGGIYLTRDVYVEVARTGLGQAQTRVEWTIRPRLVLITSFLTNGDQSVSLRWRRETD' A
#
# COMPACT_ATOMS: atom_id res chain seq x y z
N MET A 1 -0.10 -13.86 -1.31
CA MET A 1 0.25 -13.26 -2.61
C MET A 1 -0.86 -12.29 -2.99
N ARG A 2 -0.52 -11.07 -3.40
CA ARG A 2 -1.48 -10.05 -3.84
C ARG A 2 -1.36 -9.91 -5.36
N GLN A 3 -2.45 -9.56 -6.02
CA GLN A 3 -2.46 -9.24 -7.44
C GLN A 3 -2.08 -7.76 -7.63
N ASP A 4 -1.20 -7.46 -8.58
CA ASP A 4 -0.92 -6.07 -8.97
C ASP A 4 -2.09 -5.48 -9.79
N GLU A 5 -2.04 -4.18 -10.09
CA GLU A 5 -3.09 -3.48 -10.84
C GLU A 5 -3.28 -4.02 -12.28
N ASN A 6 -2.29 -4.74 -12.81
CA ASN A 6 -2.30 -5.34 -14.14
C ASN A 6 -2.63 -6.85 -14.13
N GLY A 7 -3.07 -7.38 -12.99
CA GLY A 7 -3.42 -8.79 -12.88
C GLY A 7 -2.24 -9.74 -12.62
N GLY A 8 -1.03 -9.21 -12.45
CA GLY A 8 0.20 -9.96 -12.22
C GLY A 8 0.44 -10.36 -10.76
N PHE A 9 1.41 -11.25 -10.54
CA PHE A 9 1.84 -11.64 -9.19
C PHE A 9 2.74 -10.57 -8.58
N LEU A 10 2.51 -10.29 -7.30
CA LEU A 10 3.30 -9.34 -6.54
C LEU A 10 3.99 -10.08 -5.37
N VAL A 11 5.33 -10.01 -5.35
CA VAL A 11 6.15 -10.51 -4.25
C VAL A 11 6.54 -9.32 -3.38
N ALA A 12 6.09 -9.35 -2.12
CA ALA A 12 6.22 -8.23 -1.20
C ALA A 12 6.96 -8.64 0.08
N GLY A 13 7.70 -7.70 0.63
CA GLY A 13 8.15 -7.70 2.02
C GLY A 13 7.76 -6.39 2.67
N GLY A 14 7.20 -6.45 3.88
CA GLY A 14 6.76 -5.26 4.60
C GLY A 14 7.10 -5.30 6.07
N ILE A 15 7.21 -4.11 6.64
CA ILE A 15 7.54 -3.88 8.04
C ILE A 15 6.73 -2.72 8.60
N TYR A 16 6.46 -2.78 9.89
CA TYR A 16 5.97 -1.64 10.64
C TYR A 16 7.16 -0.79 11.10
N LEU A 17 7.25 0.45 10.61
CA LEU A 17 8.25 1.42 11.09
C LEU A 17 7.86 1.97 12.47
N THR A 18 6.56 2.12 12.69
CA THR A 18 5.93 2.42 13.98
C THR A 18 4.66 1.59 14.09
N ARG A 19 3.95 1.67 15.22
CA ARG A 19 2.64 1.00 15.38
C ARG A 19 1.62 1.41 14.32
N ASP A 20 1.74 2.62 13.79
CA ASP A 20 0.73 3.23 12.91
C ASP A 20 1.17 3.30 11.44
N VAL A 21 2.43 2.96 11.13
CA VAL A 21 3.01 3.10 9.79
C VAL A 21 3.55 1.75 9.31
N TYR A 22 2.86 1.15 8.35
CA TYR A 22 3.31 -0.01 7.60
C TYR A 22 3.94 0.44 6.28
N VAL A 23 5.12 -0.11 5.98
CA VAL A 23 5.80 0.10 4.70
C VAL A 23 6.00 -1.25 4.05
N GLU A 24 5.64 -1.33 2.77
CA GLU A 24 5.81 -2.49 1.93
C GLU A 24 6.62 -2.11 0.70
N VAL A 25 7.60 -2.97 0.38
CA VAL A 25 8.32 -2.93 -0.89
C VAL A 25 8.05 -4.23 -1.62
N ALA A 26 7.76 -4.11 -2.90
CA ALA A 26 7.37 -5.22 -3.73
C ALA A 26 8.01 -5.18 -5.12
N ARG A 27 8.07 -6.35 -5.74
CA ARG A 27 8.33 -6.51 -7.18
C ARG A 27 7.08 -7.06 -7.85
N THR A 28 6.65 -6.40 -8.92
CA THR A 28 5.55 -6.87 -9.78
C THR A 28 6.00 -8.02 -10.67
N GLY A 29 5.05 -8.71 -11.31
CA GLY A 29 5.34 -9.77 -12.28
C GLY A 29 6.11 -9.29 -13.51
N LEU A 30 6.05 -7.98 -13.80
CA LEU A 30 6.81 -7.32 -14.87
C LEU A 30 8.18 -6.83 -14.39
N GLY A 31 8.57 -7.13 -13.15
CA GLY A 31 9.85 -6.76 -12.57
C GLY A 31 9.94 -5.30 -12.11
N GLN A 32 8.84 -4.53 -12.11
CA GLN A 32 8.85 -3.17 -11.59
C GLN A 32 8.87 -3.18 -10.07
N ALA A 33 9.56 -2.22 -9.44
CA ALA A 33 9.48 -2.08 -7.99
C ALA A 33 8.29 -1.18 -7.63
N GLN A 34 7.56 -1.58 -6.59
CA GLN A 34 6.47 -0.84 -6.01
C GLN A 34 6.77 -0.60 -4.53
N THR A 35 6.53 0.62 -4.05
CA THR A 35 6.55 0.97 -2.63
C THR A 35 5.16 1.38 -2.21
N ARG A 36 4.67 0.84 -1.11
CA ARG A 36 3.36 1.19 -0.52
C ARG A 36 3.55 1.58 0.93
N VAL A 37 2.92 2.67 1.33
CA VAL A 37 2.88 3.13 2.73
C VAL A 37 1.43 3.17 3.17
N GLU A 38 1.10 2.44 4.24
CA GLU A 38 -0.19 2.55 4.91
C GLU A 38 0.01 3.23 6.27
N TRP A 39 -0.59 4.40 6.43
CA TRP A 39 -0.54 5.18 7.66
C TRP A 39 -1.92 5.27 8.31
N THR A 40 -2.05 4.70 9.50
CA THR A 40 -3.20 4.89 10.37
C THR A 40 -3.10 6.26 11.04
N ILE A 41 -3.76 7.26 10.47
CA ILE A 41 -3.73 8.64 10.99
C ILE A 41 -4.49 8.72 12.32
N ARG A 42 -5.63 8.02 12.40
CA ARG A 42 -6.48 7.86 13.59
C ARG A 42 -7.19 6.51 13.51
N PRO A 43 -7.75 6.00 14.62
CA PRO A 43 -8.64 4.85 14.54
C PRO A 43 -9.68 5.06 13.43
N ARG A 44 -9.77 4.09 12.52
CA ARG A 44 -10.70 4.10 11.36
C ARG A 44 -10.38 5.10 10.24
N LEU A 45 -9.23 5.76 10.23
CA LEU A 45 -8.77 6.62 9.13
C LEU A 45 -7.36 6.22 8.70
N VAL A 46 -7.24 5.63 7.51
CA VAL A 46 -5.98 5.16 6.94
C VAL A 46 -5.70 5.89 5.64
N LEU A 47 -4.52 6.48 5.52
CA LEU A 47 -3.96 6.99 4.28
C LEU A 47 -3.07 5.92 3.67
N ILE A 48 -3.21 5.71 2.37
CA ILE A 48 -2.44 4.73 1.60
C ILE A 48 -1.79 5.48 0.45
N THR A 49 -0.47 5.46 0.38
CA THR A 49 0.28 5.98 -0.77
C THR A 49 1.00 4.83 -1.45
N SER A 50 1.03 4.85 -2.79
CA SER A 50 1.76 3.85 -3.58
C SER A 50 2.56 4.54 -4.67
N PHE A 51 3.76 4.03 -4.92
CA PHE A 51 4.70 4.55 -5.90
C PHE A 51 5.24 3.38 -6.71
N LEU A 52 5.25 3.48 -8.03
CA LEU A 52 5.93 2.54 -8.91
C LEU A 52 7.16 3.21 -9.54
N THR A 53 8.18 2.41 -9.85
CA THR A 53 9.42 2.91 -10.48
C THR A 53 9.23 3.49 -11.89
N ASN A 54 8.09 3.27 -12.53
CA ASN A 54 7.75 3.88 -13.83
C ASN A 54 7.19 5.32 -13.70
N GLY A 55 7.05 5.84 -12.49
CA GLY A 55 6.51 7.17 -12.24
C GLY A 55 5.04 7.20 -11.88
N ASP A 56 4.34 6.06 -11.92
CA ASP A 56 2.94 6.00 -11.48
C ASP A 56 2.86 6.17 -9.96
N GLN A 57 1.94 7.03 -9.53
CA GLN A 57 1.73 7.35 -8.13
C GLN A 57 0.23 7.36 -7.82
N SER A 58 -0.15 6.79 -6.68
CA SER A 58 -1.53 6.80 -6.23
C SER A 58 -1.63 7.12 -4.75
N VAL A 59 -2.72 7.81 -4.41
CA VAL A 59 -3.09 8.14 -3.03
C VAL A 59 -4.53 7.70 -2.82
N SER A 60 -4.78 6.98 -1.74
CA SER A 60 -6.09 6.45 -1.38
C SER A 60 -6.36 6.69 0.10
N LEU A 61 -7.62 6.98 0.42
CA LEU A 61 -8.09 7.14 1.79
C LEU A 61 -9.09 6.03 2.11
N ARG A 62 -8.87 5.32 3.23
CA ARG A 62 -9.80 4.32 3.76
C ARG A 62 -10.36 4.81 5.09
N TRP A 63 -11.67 5.02 5.14
CA TRP A 63 -12.38 5.37 6.37
C TRP A 63 -13.51 4.38 6.66
N ARG A 64 -13.82 4.17 7.95
CA ARG A 64 -15.00 3.39 8.39
C ARG A 64 -15.86 4.23 9.33
N ARG A 65 -17.13 4.41 8.98
CA ARG A 65 -18.14 5.05 9.84
C ARG A 65 -18.82 3.96 10.68
N GLU A 66 -19.11 4.26 11.94
CA GLU A 66 -20.09 3.47 12.71
C GLU A 66 -21.49 3.87 12.25
N THR A 67 -22.26 2.89 11.82
CA THR A 67 -23.69 3.03 11.67
C THR A 67 -24.28 2.45 12.95
N ASP A 68 -24.94 3.30 13.74
CA ASP A 68 -25.85 2.87 14.81
C ASP A 68 -27.20 2.46 14.19
#